data_AF-A0A9C6E222-F1
#
_entry.id   AF-A0A9C6E222-F1
#
_cell.length_a   1.000
_cell.length_b   1.000
_cell.length_c   1.000
_cell.angle_alpha   90.00
_cell.angle_beta   90.00
_cell.angle_gamma   90.00
#
_symmetry.space_group_name_H-M   'P 1'
#
loop_
_entity.id
_entity.type
_entity.pdbx_description
1 polymer ?
#
loop_
_entity_poly.entity_id
_entity_poly.type
_entity_poly.pdbx_seq_one_letter_code
_entity_poly.pdbx_strand_id
1 'polypeptide(L)'
;MLTTSSLYFVAITVALASMTTVDAEECGQEEFAKCAEPLEMLHLTSEFSIGAAKKEELDKLCHELRKGVRCIQSYTRRCMDMQQRHQFNKLYHGTHQFIGDLCNKGEFQDEYLRHAPCSEMAKREFEVCANRYKEAMVFLKPNKNQDTQENITVNENIKTICCSINQLVECSENAARKICGIDAAKFTRELVDKYASSLTKIYCDNFTQLPENCHGGDISAGLSLKNFRQITFLLSVILPFLNRYHLQTQPTG
;
A
#
# COMPACT_ATOMS: atom_id res chain seq x y z
N MET A 1 18.47 -8.62 70.33
CA MET A 1 17.86 -9.92 69.97
C MET A 1 16.70 -9.64 69.05
N LEU A 2 16.85 -9.85 67.75
CA LEU A 2 15.69 -9.85 66.84
C LEU A 2 14.86 -11.08 67.18
N THR A 3 13.57 -10.89 67.46
CA THR A 3 12.67 -12.00 67.76
C THR A 3 12.49 -12.84 66.49
N THR A 4 12.29 -14.15 66.67
CA THR A 4 12.08 -15.09 65.54
C THR A 4 10.96 -14.62 64.61
N SER A 5 9.92 -13.99 65.16
CA SER A 5 8.84 -13.37 64.39
C SER A 5 9.33 -12.28 63.43
N SER A 6 10.29 -11.44 63.82
CA SER A 6 10.82 -10.38 62.95
C SER A 6 11.58 -10.95 61.75
N LEU A 7 12.25 -12.10 61.91
CA LEU A 7 12.94 -12.79 60.81
C LEU A 7 11.95 -13.40 59.81
N TYR A 8 10.83 -13.96 60.29
CA TYR A 8 9.76 -14.45 59.42
C TYR A 8 9.12 -13.35 58.60
N PHE A 9 8.83 -12.19 59.22
CA PHE A 9 8.28 -11.06 58.49
C PHE A 9 9.22 -10.56 57.39
N VAL A 10 10.52 -10.44 57.68
CA VAL A 10 11.51 -10.02 56.68
C VAL A 10 11.63 -11.05 55.55
N ALA A 11 11.62 -12.36 55.87
CA ALA A 11 11.67 -13.41 54.86
C ALA A 11 10.44 -13.41 53.94
N ILE A 12 9.24 -13.16 54.49
CA ILE A 12 7.99 -13.07 53.71
C ILE A 12 8.00 -11.82 52.82
N THR A 13 8.47 -10.66 53.32
CA THR A 13 8.56 -9.44 52.52
C THR A 13 9.59 -9.54 51.40
N VAL A 14 10.72 -10.23 51.64
CA VAL A 14 11.73 -10.49 50.60
C VAL A 14 11.18 -11.49 49.57
N ALA A 15 10.46 -12.53 49.99
CA ALA A 15 9.84 -13.51 49.10
C ALA A 15 8.78 -12.87 48.18
N LEU A 16 7.95 -11.97 48.70
CA LEU A 16 6.97 -11.21 47.93
C LEU A 16 7.62 -10.20 46.98
N ALA A 17 8.75 -9.58 47.39
CA ALA A 17 9.53 -8.69 46.52
C ALA A 17 10.30 -9.45 45.40
N SER A 18 10.53 -10.75 45.57
CA SER A 18 11.13 -11.62 44.55
C SER A 18 10.12 -12.30 43.61
N MET A 19 8.82 -11.98 43.71
CA MET A 19 7.90 -12.24 42.60
C MET A 19 8.28 -11.26 41.49
N THR A 20 9.19 -11.72 40.65
CA THR A 20 9.68 -11.09 39.43
C THR A 20 8.57 -10.29 38.77
N THR A 21 8.86 -9.02 38.50
CA THR A 21 8.19 -8.29 37.43
C THR A 21 8.23 -9.19 36.21
N VAL A 22 7.09 -9.80 35.87
CA VAL A 22 6.85 -10.27 34.51
C VAL A 22 7.01 -9.00 33.71
N ASP A 23 8.09 -8.89 32.93
CA ASP A 23 8.19 -7.82 31.94
C ASP A 23 6.87 -7.86 31.17
N ALA A 24 6.02 -6.86 31.40
CA ALA A 24 4.83 -6.68 30.60
C ALA A 24 5.37 -6.38 29.21
N GLU A 25 5.43 -7.42 28.39
CA GLU A 25 6.03 -7.35 27.08
C GLU A 25 5.30 -6.24 26.31
N GLU A 26 6.05 -5.17 26.00
CA GLU A 26 5.45 -3.92 25.56
C GLU A 26 5.01 -4.06 24.10
N CYS A 27 3.78 -4.55 23.92
CA CYS A 27 3.13 -4.76 22.63
C CYS A 27 2.80 -3.41 21.96
N GLY A 28 3.84 -2.75 21.48
CA GLY A 28 3.79 -1.44 20.85
C GLY A 28 3.80 -1.50 19.33
N GLN A 29 3.28 -0.45 18.71
CA GLN A 29 3.38 -0.24 17.26
C GLN A 29 4.83 -0.21 16.77
N GLU A 30 5.77 0.23 17.61
CA GLU A 30 7.20 0.24 17.30
C GLU A 30 7.77 -1.16 17.12
N GLU A 31 7.38 -2.13 17.97
CA GLU A 31 7.83 -3.52 17.84
C GLU A 31 7.31 -4.14 16.54
N PHE A 32 6.04 -3.92 16.24
CA PHE A 32 5.45 -4.38 14.99
C PHE A 32 6.14 -3.75 13.76
N ALA A 33 6.41 -2.45 13.80
CA ALA A 33 7.13 -1.74 12.74
C ALA A 33 8.52 -2.35 12.49
N LYS A 34 9.29 -2.65 13.55
CA LYS A 34 10.58 -3.34 13.45
C LYS A 34 10.46 -4.74 12.83
N CYS A 35 9.38 -5.47 13.13
CA CYS A 35 9.12 -6.76 12.49
C CYS A 35 8.75 -6.64 11.00
N ALA A 36 8.10 -5.54 10.61
CA ALA A 36 7.64 -5.27 9.25
C ALA A 36 8.72 -4.63 8.36
N GLU A 37 9.74 -3.99 8.93
CA GLU A 37 10.85 -3.34 8.20
C GLU A 37 11.48 -4.23 7.11
N PRO A 38 11.81 -5.52 7.34
CA PRO A 38 12.36 -6.37 6.29
C PRO A 38 11.39 -6.62 5.13
N LEU A 39 10.09 -6.51 5.37
CA LEU A 39 9.06 -6.64 4.35
C LEU A 39 8.83 -5.34 3.58
N GLU A 40 9.36 -4.21 4.05
CA GLU A 40 9.33 -2.97 3.29
C GLU A 40 10.16 -3.05 2.01
N MET A 41 11.17 -3.92 1.98
CA MET A 41 11.87 -4.29 0.74
C MET A 41 10.95 -4.94 -0.29
N LEU A 42 9.81 -5.49 0.14
CA LEU A 42 8.79 -5.95 -0.78
C LEU A 42 7.87 -4.80 -1.20
N HIS A 43 7.69 -3.74 -0.38
CA HIS A 43 6.88 -2.58 -0.77
C HIS A 43 7.34 -2.01 -2.11
N LEU A 44 6.38 -1.89 -3.04
CA LEU A 44 6.49 -1.30 -4.38
C LEU A 44 6.85 0.19 -4.26
N THR A 45 8.05 0.46 -3.79
CA THR A 45 8.59 1.80 -3.63
C THR A 45 9.43 2.14 -4.85
N SER A 46 9.96 3.37 -4.89
CA SER A 46 10.85 3.85 -5.95
C SER A 46 12.13 3.02 -6.13
N GLU A 47 12.43 2.09 -5.21
CA GLU A 47 13.53 1.11 -5.31
C GLU A 47 13.04 -0.27 -5.76
N PHE A 48 11.83 -0.37 -6.31
CA PHE A 48 11.28 -1.59 -6.88
C PHE A 48 12.09 -2.02 -8.12
N SER A 49 13.23 -2.64 -7.88
CA SER A 49 13.70 -3.70 -8.77
C SER A 49 12.72 -4.86 -8.59
N ILE A 50 12.38 -5.54 -9.68
CA ILE A 50 11.71 -6.85 -9.59
C ILE A 50 12.75 -7.86 -9.06
N GLY A 51 13.06 -7.67 -7.77
CA GLY A 51 14.05 -8.27 -6.89
C GLY A 51 15.47 -8.51 -7.41
N ALA A 52 16.19 -9.35 -6.66
CA ALA A 52 17.56 -9.76 -6.90
C ALA A 52 17.79 -10.31 -8.32
N ALA A 53 18.84 -9.82 -8.98
CA ALA A 53 19.24 -10.28 -10.32
C ALA A 53 19.92 -11.67 -10.28
N LYS A 54 20.38 -12.10 -9.09
CA LYS A 54 21.16 -13.31 -8.88
C LYS A 54 20.68 -14.12 -7.68
N LYS A 55 20.99 -15.41 -7.69
CA LYS A 55 20.63 -16.35 -6.63
C LYS A 55 21.21 -15.96 -5.27
N GLU A 56 22.47 -15.53 -5.23
CA GLU A 56 23.14 -15.18 -3.98
C GLU A 56 22.53 -13.94 -3.32
N GLU A 57 22.06 -13.00 -4.14
CA GLU A 57 21.31 -11.81 -3.69
C GLU A 57 19.92 -12.20 -3.21
N LEU A 58 19.25 -13.12 -3.92
CA LEU A 58 17.96 -13.68 -3.51
C LEU A 58 18.06 -14.39 -2.15
N ASP A 59 19.10 -15.19 -1.93
CA ASP A 59 19.31 -15.92 -0.68
C ASP A 59 19.48 -14.96 0.51
N LYS A 60 20.19 -13.84 0.32
CA LYS A 60 20.32 -12.77 1.34
C LYS A 60 18.99 -12.09 1.61
N LEU A 61 18.25 -11.73 0.57
CA LEU A 61 16.91 -11.15 0.72
C LEU A 61 15.99 -12.10 1.49
N CYS A 62 16.01 -13.38 1.13
CA CYS A 62 15.22 -14.41 1.77
C CYS A 62 15.60 -14.67 3.23
N HIS A 63 16.84 -14.40 3.64
CA HIS A 63 17.22 -14.43 5.05
C HIS A 63 16.46 -13.35 5.85
N GLU A 64 16.46 -12.11 5.37
CA GLU A 64 15.79 -10.98 6.03
C GLU A 64 14.26 -11.12 6.00
N LEU A 65 13.67 -11.53 4.87
CA LEU A 65 12.23 -11.76 4.76
C LEU A 65 11.73 -12.81 5.76
N ARG A 66 12.44 -13.94 5.86
CA ARG A 66 12.07 -14.99 6.81
C ARG A 66 12.23 -14.54 8.26
N LYS A 67 13.20 -13.67 8.55
CA LYS A 67 13.36 -13.07 9.88
C LYS A 67 12.17 -12.18 10.24
N GLY A 68 11.74 -11.31 9.32
CA GLY A 68 10.54 -10.48 9.48
C GLY A 68 9.27 -11.32 9.70
N VAL A 69 9.03 -12.33 8.86
CA VAL A 69 7.88 -13.25 9.01
C VAL A 69 7.86 -13.91 10.39
N ARG A 70 8.99 -14.43 10.88
CA ARG A 70 9.07 -15.05 12.21
C ARG A 70 8.82 -14.03 13.33
N CYS A 71 9.31 -12.80 13.18
CA CYS A 71 9.06 -11.70 14.12
C CYS A 71 7.56 -11.41 14.23
N ILE A 72 6.88 -11.21 13.09
CA ILE A 72 5.43 -10.97 13.02
C ILE A 72 4.65 -12.14 13.62
N GLN A 73 5.03 -13.39 13.34
CA GLN A 73 4.41 -14.57 13.93
C GLN A 73 4.61 -14.66 15.46
N SER A 74 5.74 -14.19 15.97
CA SER A 74 5.98 -14.09 17.42
C SER A 74 5.11 -12.99 18.03
N TYR A 75 5.15 -11.78 17.47
CA TYR A 75 4.36 -10.63 17.91
C TYR A 75 2.87 -10.97 17.97
N THR A 76 2.30 -11.51 16.89
CA THR A 76 0.88 -11.88 16.82
C THR A 76 0.47 -12.97 17.82
N ARG A 77 1.41 -13.80 18.30
CA ARG A 77 1.12 -14.80 19.35
C ARG A 77 1.09 -14.19 20.74
N ARG A 78 1.91 -13.17 20.99
CA ARG A 78 2.10 -12.55 22.30
C ARG A 78 1.15 -11.39 22.53
N CYS A 79 0.91 -10.61 21.48
CA CYS A 79 0.27 -9.30 21.54
C CYS A 79 -1.16 -9.24 21.01
N MET A 80 -1.69 -10.33 20.49
CA MET A 80 -3.05 -10.38 19.95
C MET A 80 -3.84 -11.53 20.58
N ASP A 81 -5.13 -11.28 20.83
CA ASP A 81 -6.06 -12.35 21.15
C ASP A 81 -6.33 -13.26 19.93
N MET A 82 -7.04 -14.36 20.15
CA MET A 82 -7.33 -15.35 19.10
C MET A 82 -8.08 -14.75 17.90
N GLN A 83 -9.02 -13.83 18.12
CA GLN A 83 -9.82 -13.22 17.06
C GLN A 83 -8.98 -12.22 16.26
N GLN A 84 -8.27 -11.32 16.96
CA GLN A 84 -7.35 -10.37 16.36
C GLN A 84 -6.28 -11.07 15.52
N ARG A 85 -5.66 -12.13 16.08
CA ARG A 85 -4.66 -12.94 15.39
C ARG A 85 -5.24 -13.64 14.16
N HIS A 86 -6.46 -14.15 14.23
CA HIS A 86 -7.11 -14.77 13.08
C HIS A 86 -7.34 -13.76 11.94
N GLN A 87 -7.86 -12.56 12.26
CA GLN A 87 -8.04 -11.49 11.27
C GLN A 87 -6.70 -11.04 10.68
N PHE A 88 -5.68 -10.84 11.52
CA PHE A 88 -4.35 -10.47 11.07
C PHE A 88 -3.75 -11.53 10.14
N ASN A 89 -3.82 -12.81 10.52
CA ASN A 89 -3.30 -13.90 9.70
C ASN A 89 -3.99 -13.98 8.34
N LYS A 90 -5.29 -13.64 8.26
CA LYS A 90 -6.00 -13.58 6.98
C LYS A 90 -5.40 -12.52 6.05
N LEU A 91 -5.13 -11.32 6.58
CA LEU A 91 -4.50 -10.23 5.83
C LEU A 91 -3.05 -10.56 5.44
N TYR A 92 -2.31 -11.18 6.35
CA TYR A 92 -0.89 -11.44 6.18
C TYR A 92 -0.59 -12.73 5.38
N HIS A 93 -1.59 -13.59 5.18
CA HIS A 93 -1.43 -14.91 4.55
C HIS A 93 -0.79 -14.80 3.15
N GLY A 94 -1.26 -13.88 2.31
CA GLY A 94 -0.73 -13.70 0.96
C GLY A 94 0.76 -13.35 0.94
N THR A 95 1.17 -12.43 1.83
CA THR A 95 2.59 -12.05 1.97
C THR A 95 3.44 -13.21 2.46
N HIS A 96 2.96 -13.95 3.46
CA HIS A 96 3.67 -15.14 3.97
C HIS A 96 3.81 -16.22 2.89
N GLN A 97 2.76 -16.47 2.11
CA GLN A 97 2.78 -17.41 1.00
C GLN A 97 3.78 -16.97 -0.09
N PHE A 98 3.73 -15.71 -0.50
CA PHE A 98 4.65 -15.15 -1.49
C PHE A 98 6.11 -15.31 -1.08
N ILE A 99 6.45 -14.99 0.18
CA ILE A 99 7.81 -15.20 0.72
C ILE A 99 8.17 -16.68 0.68
N GLY A 100 7.24 -17.59 0.97
CA GLY A 100 7.44 -19.03 0.85
C GLY A 100 7.75 -19.45 -0.59
N ASP A 101 6.93 -19.04 -1.56
CA ASP A 101 7.08 -19.36 -2.98
C ASP A 101 8.40 -18.82 -3.55
N LEU A 102 8.78 -17.60 -3.17
CA LEU A 102 10.00 -16.94 -3.64
C LEU A 102 11.28 -17.55 -3.03
N CYS A 103 11.24 -17.87 -1.74
CA CYS A 103 12.44 -18.21 -1.00
C CYS A 103 12.71 -19.71 -0.87
N ASN A 104 11.69 -20.56 -1.00
CA ASN A 104 11.87 -22.00 -1.00
C ASN A 104 12.13 -22.48 -2.42
N LYS A 105 13.04 -23.44 -2.57
CA LYS A 105 13.32 -24.04 -3.87
C LYS A 105 12.05 -24.68 -4.43
N GLY A 106 11.69 -24.33 -5.65
CA GLY A 106 10.50 -24.79 -6.34
C GLY A 106 10.29 -24.04 -7.64
N GLU A 107 9.22 -24.39 -8.35
CA GLU A 107 8.90 -23.87 -9.69
C GLU A 107 8.85 -22.33 -9.74
N PHE A 108 8.23 -21.70 -8.74
CA PHE A 108 8.12 -20.24 -8.70
C PHE A 108 9.49 -19.55 -8.52
N GLN A 109 10.35 -20.07 -7.64
CA GLN A 109 11.71 -19.56 -7.46
C GLN A 109 12.56 -19.78 -8.72
N ASP A 110 12.44 -20.94 -9.35
CA ASP A 110 13.19 -21.28 -10.57
C ASP A 110 12.80 -20.33 -11.72
N GLU A 111 11.49 -20.07 -11.88
CA GLU A 111 10.95 -19.12 -12.85
C GLU A 111 11.35 -17.68 -12.54
N TYR A 112 11.34 -17.29 -11.26
CA TYR A 112 11.84 -15.99 -10.79
C TYR A 112 13.31 -15.77 -11.20
N LEU A 113 14.17 -16.74 -10.91
CA LEU A 113 15.60 -16.66 -11.26
C LEU A 113 15.82 -16.67 -12.78
N ARG A 114 14.96 -17.36 -13.54
CA ARG A 114 15.00 -17.38 -15.00
C ARG A 114 14.74 -16.00 -15.61
N HIS A 115 13.83 -15.22 -15.02
CA HIS A 115 13.47 -13.88 -15.50
C HIS A 115 14.18 -12.73 -14.78
N ALA A 116 15.01 -13.01 -13.78
CA ALA A 116 15.79 -12.00 -13.06
C ALA A 116 16.64 -11.07 -13.99
N PRO A 117 17.23 -11.53 -15.12
CA PRO A 117 17.88 -10.62 -16.07
C PRO A 117 16.93 -9.60 -16.70
N CYS A 118 15.66 -9.98 -16.94
CA CYS A 118 14.64 -9.06 -17.44
C CYS A 118 14.33 -7.97 -16.41
N SER A 119 14.30 -8.30 -15.12
CA SER A 119 14.12 -7.33 -14.03
C SER A 119 15.11 -6.19 -14.10
N GLU A 120 16.38 -6.50 -14.37
CA GLU A 120 17.42 -5.49 -14.51
C GLU A 120 17.26 -4.68 -15.80
N MET A 121 16.97 -5.33 -16.93
CA MET A 121 16.75 -4.64 -18.21
C MET A 121 15.55 -3.68 -18.19
N ALA A 122 14.47 -4.09 -17.53
CA ALA A 122 13.22 -3.33 -17.45
C ALA A 122 13.10 -2.47 -16.20
N LYS A 123 14.15 -2.41 -15.36
CA LYS A 123 14.18 -1.72 -14.06
C LYS A 123 13.54 -0.33 -14.08
N ARG A 124 13.95 0.52 -15.02
CA ARG A 124 13.42 1.89 -15.12
C ARG A 124 11.92 1.95 -15.42
N GLU A 125 11.42 1.06 -16.26
CA GLU A 125 9.99 1.02 -16.57
C GLU A 125 9.19 0.51 -15.36
N PHE A 126 9.72 -0.48 -14.64
CA PHE A 126 9.11 -0.95 -13.39
C PHE A 126 9.09 0.12 -12.30
N GLU A 127 10.15 0.92 -12.18
CA GLU A 127 10.19 2.08 -11.28
C GLU A 127 9.10 3.11 -11.63
N VAL A 128 8.87 3.40 -12.92
CA VAL A 128 7.77 4.28 -13.36
C VAL A 128 6.41 3.72 -12.95
N CYS A 129 6.19 2.41 -13.12
CA CYS A 129 4.94 1.77 -12.71
C CYS A 129 4.75 1.82 -11.18
N ALA A 130 5.79 1.49 -10.40
CA ALA A 130 5.75 1.48 -8.94
C ALA A 130 5.56 2.89 -8.35
N ASN A 131 6.16 3.92 -8.94
CA ASN A 131 6.01 5.30 -8.48
C ASN A 131 4.57 5.80 -8.57
N ARG A 132 3.85 5.47 -9.65
CA ARG A 132 2.42 5.82 -9.79
C ARG A 132 1.57 5.16 -8.70
N TYR A 133 1.87 3.91 -8.37
CA TYR A 133 1.21 3.22 -7.26
C TYR A 133 1.52 3.90 -5.91
N LYS A 134 2.80 4.21 -5.65
CA LYS A 134 3.25 4.89 -4.43
C LYS A 134 2.55 6.24 -4.24
N GLU A 135 2.43 7.04 -5.29
CA GLU A 135 1.72 8.33 -5.25
C GLU A 135 0.28 8.14 -4.79
N ALA A 136 -0.46 7.20 -5.37
CA ALA A 136 -1.84 6.90 -4.97
C ALA A 136 -1.95 6.51 -3.49
N MET A 137 -0.99 5.74 -2.96
CA MET A 137 -0.98 5.34 -1.55
C MET A 137 -0.70 6.50 -0.59
N VAL A 138 0.07 7.52 -1.00
CA VAL A 138 0.34 8.72 -0.17
C VAL A 138 -0.91 9.57 -0.01
N PHE A 139 -1.71 9.74 -1.07
CA PHE A 139 -2.94 10.54 -1.03
C PHE A 139 -4.02 9.96 -0.10
N LEU A 140 -3.92 8.67 0.25
CA LEU A 140 -4.86 7.98 1.13
C LEU A 140 -4.50 8.05 2.62
N LYS A 141 -3.37 8.68 2.97
CA LYS A 141 -3.01 8.88 4.38
C LYS A 141 -4.02 9.83 5.04
N PRO A 142 -4.65 9.44 6.17
CA PRO A 142 -5.61 10.30 6.85
C PRO A 142 -4.93 11.59 7.31
N ASN A 143 -5.36 12.72 6.77
CA ASN A 143 -4.93 14.03 7.22
C ASN A 143 -5.59 14.30 8.57
N LYS A 144 -4.80 14.41 9.65
CA LYS A 144 -5.30 14.73 11.01
C LYS A 144 -6.00 16.09 11.13
N ASN A 145 -6.05 16.88 10.05
CA ASN A 145 -6.57 18.25 10.02
C ASN A 145 -7.84 18.41 9.16
N GLN A 146 -8.49 17.33 8.72
CA GLN A 146 -9.72 17.41 7.92
C GLN A 146 -10.94 16.88 8.69
N ASP A 147 -11.37 17.64 9.70
CA ASP A 147 -12.68 17.51 10.36
C ASP A 147 -13.84 18.01 9.48
N THR A 148 -13.73 17.99 8.16
CA THR A 148 -14.76 18.58 7.28
C THR A 148 -14.85 17.95 5.89
N GLN A 149 -14.80 16.62 5.79
CA GLN A 149 -15.39 15.91 4.64
C GLN A 149 -15.65 14.44 5.00
N GLU A 150 -16.57 14.22 5.94
CA GLU A 150 -16.90 12.93 6.55
C GLU A 150 -17.66 11.96 5.62
N ASN A 151 -17.31 11.92 4.32
CA ASN A 151 -17.91 11.02 3.32
C ASN A 151 -17.01 10.73 2.10
N ILE A 152 -15.69 10.99 2.13
CA ILE A 152 -14.81 10.17 1.25
C ILE A 152 -14.89 8.76 1.84
N THR A 153 -15.71 7.94 1.23
CA THR A 153 -16.17 6.70 1.87
C THR A 153 -14.98 5.75 1.91
N VAL A 154 -14.81 4.95 2.97
CA VAL A 154 -13.81 3.86 3.02
C VAL A 154 -13.80 3.03 1.71
N ASN A 155 -14.96 2.91 1.08
CA ASN A 155 -15.16 2.30 -0.24
C ASN A 155 -14.42 3.00 -1.39
N GLU A 156 -14.34 4.33 -1.43
CA GLU A 156 -13.60 5.10 -2.45
C GLU A 156 -12.08 4.97 -2.27
N ASN A 157 -11.62 4.90 -1.03
CA ASN A 157 -10.20 4.64 -0.72
C ASN A 157 -9.82 3.22 -1.16
N ILE A 158 -10.63 2.22 -0.81
CA ILE A 158 -10.45 0.84 -1.27
C ILE A 158 -10.44 0.79 -2.80
N LYS A 159 -11.43 1.42 -3.45
CA LYS A 159 -11.51 1.50 -4.90
C LYS A 159 -10.23 2.09 -5.52
N THR A 160 -9.73 3.20 -4.99
CA THR A 160 -8.48 3.83 -5.44
C THR A 160 -7.30 2.87 -5.32
N ILE A 161 -7.13 2.22 -4.17
CA ILE A 161 -6.07 1.22 -3.95
C ILE A 161 -6.15 0.10 -4.99
N CYS A 162 -7.35 -0.47 -5.17
CA CYS A 162 -7.57 -1.58 -6.09
C CYS A 162 -7.24 -1.20 -7.54
N CYS A 163 -7.65 -0.01 -7.97
CA CYS A 163 -7.36 0.47 -9.31
C CYS A 163 -5.87 0.75 -9.53
N SER A 164 -5.18 1.33 -8.54
CA SER A 164 -3.73 1.54 -8.61
C SER A 164 -2.95 0.23 -8.65
N ILE A 165 -3.42 -0.81 -7.96
CA ILE A 165 -2.84 -2.17 -8.05
C ILE A 165 -3.01 -2.74 -9.46
N ASN A 166 -4.22 -2.67 -10.02
CA ASN A 166 -4.46 -3.17 -11.38
C ASN A 166 -3.58 -2.45 -12.42
N GLN A 167 -3.49 -1.12 -12.32
CA GLN A 167 -2.61 -0.32 -13.17
C GLN A 167 -1.15 -0.71 -13.04
N LEU A 168 -0.68 -1.03 -11.83
CA LEU A 168 0.68 -1.49 -11.60
C LEU A 168 0.95 -2.84 -12.28
N VAL A 169 0.03 -3.80 -12.15
CA VAL A 169 0.11 -5.12 -12.79
C VAL A 169 0.18 -4.95 -14.31
N GLU A 170 -0.74 -4.19 -14.90
CA GLU A 170 -0.81 -3.97 -16.35
C GLU A 170 0.40 -3.20 -16.89
N CYS A 171 0.85 -2.16 -16.19
CA CYS A 171 2.02 -1.37 -16.56
C CYS A 171 3.28 -2.26 -16.58
N SER A 172 3.46 -3.07 -15.53
CA SER A 172 4.62 -3.96 -15.41
C SER A 172 4.60 -5.08 -16.45
N GLU A 173 3.44 -5.73 -16.66
CA GLU A 173 3.29 -6.74 -17.71
C GLU A 173 3.63 -6.17 -19.10
N ASN A 174 3.13 -4.97 -19.42
CA ASN A 174 3.39 -4.32 -20.70
C ASN A 174 4.86 -3.94 -20.88
N ALA A 175 5.52 -3.43 -19.83
CA ALA A 175 6.94 -3.12 -19.84
C ALA A 175 7.79 -4.37 -20.11
N ALA A 176 7.54 -5.44 -19.36
CA ALA A 176 8.21 -6.73 -19.54
C ALA A 176 7.98 -7.29 -20.94
N ARG A 177 6.74 -7.22 -21.46
CA ARG A 177 6.40 -7.67 -22.81
C ARG A 177 7.22 -6.96 -23.88
N LYS A 178 7.36 -5.65 -23.76
CA LYS A 178 8.07 -4.80 -24.73
C LYS A 178 9.58 -5.04 -24.71
N ILE A 179 10.15 -5.28 -23.53
CA ILE A 179 11.61 -5.36 -23.33
C ILE A 179 12.13 -6.79 -23.46
N CYS A 180 11.37 -7.77 -22.95
CA CYS A 180 11.84 -9.15 -22.75
C CYS A 180 10.98 -10.22 -23.43
N GLY A 181 9.77 -9.86 -23.90
CA GLY A 181 8.86 -10.77 -24.59
C GLY A 181 7.74 -11.35 -23.70
N ILE A 182 6.94 -12.22 -24.30
CA ILE A 182 5.64 -12.68 -23.75
C ILE A 182 5.80 -13.52 -22.49
N ASP A 183 6.79 -14.42 -22.44
CA ASP A 183 6.99 -15.30 -21.29
C ASP A 183 7.36 -14.51 -20.04
N ALA A 184 8.27 -13.53 -20.18
CA ALA A 184 8.63 -12.61 -19.12
C ALA A 184 7.43 -11.77 -18.68
N ALA A 185 6.62 -11.28 -19.63
CA ALA A 185 5.41 -10.53 -19.32
C ALA A 185 4.42 -11.33 -18.46
N LYS A 186 4.18 -12.59 -18.83
CA LYS A 186 3.28 -13.49 -18.08
C LYS A 186 3.78 -13.69 -16.65
N PHE A 187 5.07 -13.95 -16.49
CA PHE A 187 5.67 -14.10 -15.18
C PHE A 187 5.65 -12.80 -14.37
N THR A 188 5.98 -11.66 -14.97
CA THR A 188 5.90 -10.34 -14.33
C THR A 188 4.49 -10.05 -13.82
N ARG A 189 3.45 -10.37 -14.60
CA ARG A 189 2.07 -10.25 -14.15
C ARG A 189 1.81 -11.07 -12.90
N GLU A 190 2.17 -12.35 -12.92
CA GLU A 190 2.00 -13.25 -11.76
C GLU A 190 2.77 -12.74 -10.53
N LEU A 191 4.01 -12.28 -10.72
CA LEU A 191 4.87 -11.79 -9.67
C LEU A 191 4.30 -10.53 -9.01
N VAL A 192 3.89 -9.54 -9.80
CA VAL A 192 3.30 -8.29 -9.29
C VAL A 192 1.92 -8.54 -8.66
N ASP A 193 1.12 -9.45 -9.22
CA ASP A 193 -0.18 -9.83 -8.66
C ASP A 193 -0.02 -10.54 -7.30
N LYS A 194 0.87 -11.55 -7.21
CA LYS A 194 1.19 -12.22 -5.93
C LYS A 194 1.70 -11.23 -4.90
N TYR A 195 2.52 -10.27 -5.33
CA TYR A 195 3.04 -9.23 -4.46
C TYR A 195 1.92 -8.33 -3.90
N ALA A 196 1.00 -7.87 -4.74
CA ALA A 196 -0.12 -7.04 -4.33
C ALA A 196 -1.23 -7.81 -3.58
N SER A 197 -1.23 -9.14 -3.64
CA SER A 197 -2.36 -10.01 -3.31
C SER A 197 -2.89 -9.98 -1.87
N SER A 198 -2.08 -9.58 -0.88
CA SER A 198 -2.48 -9.65 0.54
C SER A 198 -3.66 -8.72 0.88
N LEU A 199 -3.77 -7.57 0.20
CA LEU A 199 -4.94 -6.69 0.32
C LEU A 199 -5.92 -6.87 -0.84
N THR A 200 -5.42 -7.15 -2.05
CA THR A 200 -6.24 -7.22 -3.27
C THR A 200 -7.31 -8.32 -3.21
N LYS A 201 -6.96 -9.55 -2.79
CA LYS A 201 -7.95 -10.65 -2.77
C LYS A 201 -9.08 -10.45 -1.74
N ILE A 202 -8.82 -9.69 -0.68
CA ILE A 202 -9.80 -9.51 0.40
C ILE A 202 -10.70 -8.30 0.10
N TYR A 203 -10.14 -7.22 -0.44
CA TYR A 203 -10.83 -5.94 -0.58
C TYR A 203 -11.14 -5.55 -2.03
N CYS A 204 -10.48 -6.15 -3.03
CA CYS A 204 -10.59 -5.76 -4.43
C CYS A 204 -11.38 -6.72 -5.32
N ASP A 205 -11.86 -7.86 -4.82
CA ASP A 205 -12.65 -8.83 -5.60
C ASP A 205 -13.87 -8.19 -6.29
N ASN A 206 -14.52 -7.20 -5.66
CA ASN A 206 -15.66 -6.49 -6.24
C ASN A 206 -15.27 -5.38 -7.24
N PHE A 207 -14.02 -4.94 -7.24
CA PHE A 207 -13.52 -3.80 -8.04
C PHE A 207 -12.70 -4.23 -9.25
N THR A 208 -12.20 -5.47 -9.26
CA THR A 208 -11.38 -6.06 -10.33
C THR A 208 -12.21 -6.51 -11.55
N GLN A 209 -13.52 -6.71 -11.40
CA GLN A 209 -14.38 -7.25 -12.46
C GLN A 209 -14.99 -6.21 -13.41
N LEU A 210 -14.83 -4.90 -13.15
CA LEU A 210 -15.39 -3.84 -14.00
C LEU A 210 -14.34 -2.74 -14.30
N PRO A 211 -13.83 -2.64 -15.55
CA PRO A 211 -12.96 -1.55 -15.99
C PRO A 211 -13.60 -0.16 -15.79
N GLU A 212 -14.93 -0.08 -15.92
CA GLU A 212 -15.71 1.15 -15.70
C GLU A 212 -15.60 1.68 -14.28
N ASN A 213 -15.39 0.80 -13.28
CA ASN A 213 -15.23 1.24 -11.91
C ASN A 213 -13.89 1.96 -11.72
N CYS A 214 -12.82 1.60 -12.42
CA CYS A 214 -11.52 2.28 -12.29
C CYS A 214 -11.36 3.53 -13.15
N HIS A 215 -12.26 3.77 -14.11
CA HIS A 215 -12.34 5.02 -14.85
C HIS A 215 -13.10 6.08 -14.03
N GLY A 216 -12.40 6.72 -13.10
CA GLY A 216 -12.95 7.80 -12.29
C GLY A 216 -11.90 8.77 -11.77
N GLY A 217 -10.80 8.96 -12.51
CA GLY A 217 -9.67 9.74 -12.06
C GLY A 217 -8.74 10.18 -13.20
N ASP A 218 -9.30 10.62 -14.33
CA ASP A 218 -8.54 11.55 -15.17
C ASP A 218 -8.45 12.87 -14.37
N ILE A 219 -7.33 13.07 -13.66
CA ILE A 219 -6.82 14.42 -13.43
C ILE A 219 -6.27 14.92 -14.78
N SER A 220 -7.16 15.01 -15.77
CA SER A 220 -6.94 15.90 -16.89
C SER A 220 -7.26 17.28 -16.35
N ALA A 221 -6.21 18.05 -16.05
CA ALA A 221 -6.27 19.50 -16.19
C ALA A 221 -6.50 19.82 -17.67
N GLY A 222 -7.71 19.56 -18.13
CA GLY A 222 -8.21 19.88 -19.46
C GLY A 222 -9.37 20.82 -19.27
N LEU A 223 -9.15 22.11 -19.52
CA LEU A 223 -10.25 23.06 -19.71
C LEU A 223 -11.19 22.45 -20.75
N SER A 224 -12.35 21.96 -20.31
CA SER A 224 -13.40 21.51 -21.21
C SER A 224 -14.00 22.74 -21.87
N LEU A 225 -13.44 23.09 -23.02
CA LEU A 225 -13.87 24.18 -23.90
C LEU A 225 -15.17 23.81 -24.63
N LYS A 226 -16.16 23.21 -23.95
CA LYS A 226 -17.47 22.86 -24.53
C LYS A 226 -18.58 23.85 -24.21
N ASN A 227 -18.32 24.85 -23.36
CA ASN A 227 -19.28 25.93 -23.08
C ASN A 227 -18.99 27.26 -23.78
N PHE A 228 -17.94 27.37 -24.60
CA PHE A 228 -17.59 28.65 -25.22
C PHE A 228 -18.62 29.11 -26.26
N ARG A 229 -19.28 28.18 -26.98
CA ARG A 229 -20.30 28.50 -27.99
C ARG A 229 -21.62 29.05 -27.43
N GLN A 230 -22.02 28.67 -26.21
CA GLN A 230 -23.22 29.23 -25.58
C GLN A 230 -22.93 30.56 -24.86
N ILE A 231 -21.72 30.73 -24.30
CA ILE A 231 -21.34 31.96 -23.62
C ILE A 231 -21.12 33.12 -24.61
N THR A 232 -20.61 32.86 -25.82
CA THR A 232 -20.50 33.92 -26.86
C THR A 232 -21.87 34.42 -27.33
N PHE A 233 -22.89 33.55 -27.35
CA PHE A 233 -24.24 33.92 -27.76
C PHE A 233 -24.96 34.78 -26.71
N LEU A 234 -24.73 34.51 -25.42
CA LEU A 234 -25.32 35.31 -24.34
C LEU A 234 -24.64 36.68 -24.21
N LEU A 235 -23.31 36.76 -24.40
CA LEU A 235 -22.59 38.04 -24.33
C LEU A 235 -22.88 38.95 -25.52
N SER A 236 -23.07 38.42 -26.73
CA SER A 236 -23.42 39.22 -27.92
C SER A 236 -24.84 39.79 -27.87
N VAL A 237 -25.76 39.14 -27.14
CA VAL A 237 -27.13 39.64 -26.94
C VAL A 237 -27.21 40.57 -25.73
N ILE A 238 -26.49 40.32 -24.62
CA ILE A 238 -26.65 41.12 -23.40
C ILE A 238 -25.88 42.46 -23.44
N LEU A 239 -24.68 42.50 -24.04
CA LEU A 239 -23.88 43.72 -24.14
C LEU A 239 -24.57 44.90 -24.88
N PRO A 240 -25.24 44.70 -26.04
CA PRO A 240 -25.94 45.80 -26.71
C PRO A 240 -27.19 46.27 -25.94
N PHE A 241 -27.82 45.41 -25.13
CA PHE A 241 -28.97 45.80 -24.31
C PHE A 241 -28.56 46.60 -23.07
N LEU A 242 -27.45 46.24 -22.41
CA LEU A 242 -26.89 47.02 -21.30
C LEU A 242 -26.34 48.37 -21.77
N ASN A 243 -25.72 48.42 -22.96
CA ASN A 243 -25.24 49.67 -23.54
C ASN A 243 -26.39 50.62 -23.94
N ARG A 244 -27.55 50.09 -24.35
CA ARG A 244 -28.77 50.90 -24.56
C ARG A 244 -29.38 51.41 -23.26
N TYR A 245 -29.38 50.61 -22.19
CA TYR A 245 -29.88 51.03 -20.88
C TYR A 245 -29.02 52.14 -20.26
N HIS A 246 -27.69 52.08 -20.42
CA HIS A 246 -26.78 53.08 -19.84
C HIS A 246 -26.79 54.43 -20.59
N LEU A 247 -27.17 54.46 -21.87
CA LEU A 247 -27.32 55.72 -22.63
C LEU A 247 -28.64 56.47 -22.32
N GLN A 248 -29.57 55.85 -21.60
CA GLN A 248 -30.90 56.40 -21.35
C GLN A 248 -31.08 56.96 -19.93
N THR A 249 -30.03 56.88 -19.09
CA THR A 249 -30.01 57.38 -17.69
C THR A 249 -28.93 58.42 -17.44
N GLN A 250 -28.57 59.22 -18.45
CA GLN A 250 -27.77 60.43 -18.23
C GLN A 250 -28.72 61.65 -18.16
N PRO A 251 -28.95 62.23 -16.97
CA PRO A 251 -29.81 63.40 -16.83
C PRO A 251 -29.14 64.64 -17.43
N THR A 252 -29.89 65.34 -18.30
CA THR A 252 -29.66 66.75 -18.59
C THR A 252 -30.17 67.56 -17.40
N GLY A 253 -29.24 68.18 -16.66
CA GLY A 253 -29.52 69.05 -15.52
C GLY A 253 -28.25 69.29 -14.71
#